data_AF-A0AAV1IGL0-F1
#
_entry.id   AF-A0AAV1IGL0-F1
#
_cell.length_a   1.000
_cell.length_b   1.000
_cell.length_c   1.000
_cell.angle_alpha   90.00
_cell.angle_beta   90.00
_cell.angle_gamma   90.00
#
_symmetry.space_group_name_H-M   'P 1'
#
loop_
_entity.id
_entity.type
_entity.pdbx_description
1 polymer ?
#
loop_
_entity_poly.entity_id
_entity_poly.type
_entity_poly.pdbx_seq_one_letter_code
_entity_poly.pdbx_strand_id
1 'polypeptide(L)'
;MHRRSTTQSLRASSSPDVASFRQPEKPGEADFAWFQCGCWLVAGGLLPSLLACYYYKEVLTVGPLKRLVVFLTTDLVFAATSYVLILEGQRFGRNRNPGMQLQPYPGPWVELSGQRRFPQGFKKYLMAMPAAIGLLMPAAVLLASVFLGDDRLLLATCAAPYLLTLLSQIWMEGHFVKQGTYMWPMVPIIHMYYRMTQLGRAFALNAAMSGPSYIFIVLALLAFVWVFNIAAVIVWMPWLYCWQYQPTKE
;
A
#
# COMPACT_ATOMS: atom_id res chain seq x y z
N MET A 1 19.05 -28.68 73.60
CA MET A 1 19.10 -28.62 72.12
C MET A 1 18.21 -27.49 71.63
N HIS A 2 18.80 -26.36 71.26
CA HIS A 2 18.11 -25.18 70.75
C HIS A 2 17.73 -25.36 69.27
N ARG A 3 16.43 -25.32 68.96
CA ARG A 3 15.94 -25.11 67.58
C ARG A 3 15.76 -23.61 67.36
N ARG A 4 16.60 -23.05 66.49
CA ARG A 4 16.55 -21.66 66.03
C ARG A 4 15.31 -21.45 65.17
N SER A 5 14.58 -20.37 65.47
CA SER A 5 13.48 -19.82 64.68
C SER A 5 14.01 -19.17 63.41
N THR A 6 13.60 -19.66 62.25
CA THR A 6 13.84 -18.98 60.96
C THR A 6 12.70 -18.00 60.72
N THR A 7 12.92 -16.75 61.10
CA THR A 7 12.06 -15.62 60.77
C THR A 7 12.23 -15.30 59.28
N GLN A 8 11.39 -15.86 58.42
CA GLN A 8 11.30 -15.44 57.02
C GLN A 8 10.61 -14.08 56.96
N SER A 9 11.43 -13.05 56.77
CA SER A 9 11.05 -11.70 56.37
C SER A 9 10.24 -11.74 55.06
N LEU A 10 8.93 -11.60 55.16
CA LEU A 10 8.04 -11.18 54.08
C LEU A 10 8.46 -9.77 53.61
N ARG A 11 9.42 -9.71 52.69
CA ARG A 11 9.68 -8.48 51.92
C ARG A 11 8.51 -8.32 50.95
N ALA A 12 7.70 -7.31 51.23
CA ALA A 12 6.71 -6.76 50.34
C ALA A 12 7.31 -6.57 48.94
N SER A 13 6.83 -7.35 47.97
CA SER A 13 6.90 -6.96 46.58
C SER A 13 5.98 -5.76 46.42
N SER A 14 6.59 -4.57 46.43
CA SER A 14 5.96 -3.36 45.91
C SER A 14 5.40 -3.70 44.54
N SER A 15 4.07 -3.76 44.46
CA SER A 15 3.35 -3.77 43.19
C SER A 15 3.94 -2.65 42.34
N PRO A 16 4.40 -2.92 41.11
CA PRO A 16 4.78 -1.83 40.24
C PRO A 16 3.59 -0.91 40.16
N ASP A 17 3.83 0.37 40.45
CA ASP A 17 2.90 1.45 40.25
C ASP A 17 2.20 1.18 38.92
N VAL A 18 0.88 0.97 39.01
CA VAL A 18 0.00 1.03 37.85
C VAL A 18 0.19 2.45 37.35
N ALA A 19 1.14 2.59 36.43
CA ALA A 19 1.43 3.82 35.72
C ALA A 19 0.06 4.34 35.33
N SER A 20 -0.29 5.48 35.92
CA SER A 20 -1.51 6.18 35.60
C SER A 20 -1.49 6.38 34.10
N PHE A 21 -2.24 5.53 33.40
CA PHE A 21 -2.47 5.65 31.98
C PHE A 21 -3.09 7.03 31.84
N ARG A 22 -2.26 8.01 31.48
CA ARG A 22 -2.71 9.33 31.06
C ARG A 22 -3.77 9.04 30.03
N GLN A 23 -5.01 9.37 30.35
CA GLN A 23 -6.08 9.28 29.38
C GLN A 23 -5.62 10.10 28.16
N PRO A 24 -5.62 9.51 26.96
CA PRO A 24 -5.16 10.20 25.78
C PRO A 24 -5.94 11.51 25.65
N GLU A 25 -5.20 12.61 25.54
CA GLU A 25 -5.76 13.93 25.29
C GLU A 25 -6.75 13.84 24.11
N LYS A 26 -8.00 14.23 24.40
CA LYS A 26 -9.13 14.40 23.47
C LYS A 26 -9.17 13.39 22.30
N PRO A 27 -9.89 12.26 22.44
CA PRO A 27 -10.06 11.26 21.38
C PRO A 27 -10.55 11.80 20.02
N GLY A 28 -11.04 13.05 19.92
CA GLY A 28 -11.49 13.64 18.66
C GLY A 28 -10.42 14.20 17.72
N GLU A 29 -9.28 14.71 18.22
CA GLU A 29 -8.32 15.44 17.35
C GLU A 29 -7.48 14.48 16.48
N ALA A 30 -7.05 13.37 17.06
CA ALA A 30 -6.27 12.37 16.35
C ALA A 30 -7.12 11.59 15.34
N ASP A 31 -8.40 11.38 15.62
CA ASP A 31 -9.32 10.71 14.70
C ASP A 31 -9.73 11.63 13.55
N PHE A 32 -9.87 12.94 13.81
CA PHE A 32 -10.07 13.96 12.77
C PHE A 32 -8.86 14.10 11.83
N ALA A 33 -7.64 14.04 12.35
CA ALA A 33 -6.42 14.08 11.53
C ALA A 33 -6.26 12.83 10.64
N TRP A 34 -6.64 11.64 11.14
CA TRP A 34 -6.67 10.41 10.32
C TRP A 34 -7.72 10.46 9.23
N PHE A 35 -8.92 10.95 9.55
CA PHE A 35 -9.96 11.21 8.57
C PHE A 35 -9.47 12.21 7.51
N GLN A 36 -8.84 13.32 7.92
CA GLN A 36 -8.26 14.29 6.99
C GLN A 36 -7.16 13.69 6.12
N CYS A 37 -6.24 12.89 6.67
CA CYS A 37 -5.19 12.23 5.91
C CYS A 37 -5.78 11.24 4.89
N GLY A 38 -6.80 10.47 5.30
CA GLY A 38 -7.59 9.62 4.39
C GLY A 38 -8.29 10.42 3.29
N CYS A 39 -8.91 11.55 3.64
CA CYS A 39 -9.52 12.47 2.68
C CYS A 39 -8.50 13.10 1.74
N TRP A 40 -7.29 13.44 2.21
CA TRP A 40 -6.20 13.97 1.38
C TRP A 40 -5.60 12.89 0.48
N LEU A 41 -5.54 11.64 0.92
CA LEU A 41 -5.14 10.49 0.10
C LEU A 41 -6.17 10.21 -0.99
N VAL A 42 -7.45 10.25 -0.64
CA VAL A 42 -8.56 10.10 -1.60
C VAL A 42 -8.60 11.30 -2.55
N ALA A 43 -8.47 12.53 -2.07
CA ALA A 43 -8.43 13.75 -2.90
C ALA A 43 -7.17 13.80 -3.78
N GLY A 44 -6.02 13.37 -3.27
CA GLY A 44 -4.76 13.27 -3.98
C GLY A 44 -4.75 12.18 -5.05
N GLY A 45 -5.52 11.10 -4.89
CA GLY A 45 -5.79 10.12 -5.94
C GLY A 45 -6.88 10.56 -6.92
N LEU A 46 -7.89 11.29 -6.43
CA LEU A 46 -8.98 11.84 -7.23
C LEU A 46 -8.52 12.97 -8.14
N LEU A 47 -7.66 13.87 -7.70
CA LEU A 47 -7.26 15.04 -8.50
C LEU A 47 -6.56 14.65 -9.81
N PRO A 48 -5.56 13.73 -9.82
CA PRO A 48 -4.99 13.20 -11.07
C PRO A 48 -6.00 12.41 -11.90
N SER A 49 -6.95 11.73 -11.25
CA SER A 49 -8.02 10.99 -11.94
C SER A 49 -9.04 11.93 -12.60
N LEU A 50 -9.38 13.03 -11.94
CA LEU A 50 -10.27 14.08 -12.43
C LEU A 50 -9.59 14.89 -13.53
N LEU A 51 -8.31 15.22 -13.39
CA LEU A 51 -7.50 15.81 -14.45
C LEU A 51 -7.44 14.86 -15.65
N ALA A 52 -7.18 13.58 -15.43
CA ALA A 52 -7.17 12.60 -16.50
C ALA A 52 -8.53 12.46 -17.18
N CYS A 53 -9.65 12.52 -16.44
CA CYS A 53 -11.01 12.53 -16.99
C CYS A 53 -11.34 13.81 -17.76
N TYR A 54 -10.98 14.98 -17.20
CA TYR A 54 -11.20 16.29 -17.82
C TYR A 54 -10.45 16.41 -19.14
N TYR A 55 -9.17 16.04 -19.13
CA TYR A 55 -8.35 16.03 -20.34
C TYR A 55 -8.61 14.81 -21.21
N TYR A 56 -9.35 13.78 -20.77
CA TYR A 56 -9.45 12.51 -21.51
C TYR A 56 -9.98 12.72 -22.93
N LYS A 57 -10.99 13.57 -23.08
CA LYS A 57 -11.62 13.86 -24.37
C LYS A 57 -10.66 14.59 -25.32
N GLU A 58 -9.86 15.52 -24.80
CA GLU A 58 -8.83 16.24 -25.56
C GLU A 58 -7.57 15.39 -25.79
N VAL A 59 -7.25 14.50 -24.86
CA VAL A 59 -6.11 13.59 -24.96
C VAL A 59 -6.34 12.54 -26.05
N LEU A 60 -7.59 12.12 -26.27
CA LEU A 60 -7.91 11.22 -27.39
C LEU A 60 -7.76 11.89 -28.76
N THR A 61 -7.85 13.23 -28.84
CA THR A 61 -7.73 13.97 -30.11
C THR A 61 -6.29 14.39 -30.43
N VAL A 62 -5.36 14.34 -29.47
CA VAL A 62 -3.95 14.65 -29.71
C VAL A 62 -3.14 13.44 -30.20
N GLY A 63 -2.02 13.73 -30.85
CA GLY A 63 -1.05 12.73 -31.29
C GLY A 63 -0.53 11.86 -30.14
N PRO A 64 -0.16 10.60 -30.41
CA PRO A 64 0.00 9.60 -29.36
C PRO A 64 1.25 9.81 -28.48
N LEU A 65 2.29 10.48 -28.98
CA LEU A 65 3.42 10.95 -28.16
C LEU A 65 2.96 11.92 -27.05
N LYS A 66 2.06 12.86 -27.38
CA LYS A 66 1.51 13.81 -26.40
C LYS A 66 0.69 13.07 -25.34
N ARG A 67 -0.07 12.03 -25.73
CA ARG A 67 -0.83 11.20 -24.77
C ARG A 67 0.08 10.50 -23.78
N LEU A 68 1.15 9.87 -24.27
CA LEU A 68 2.15 9.22 -23.43
C LEU A 68 2.76 10.20 -22.42
N VAL A 69 3.17 11.40 -22.87
CA VAL A 69 3.73 12.43 -21.99
C VAL A 69 2.73 12.88 -20.93
N VAL A 70 1.46 13.09 -21.29
CA VAL A 70 0.40 13.48 -20.34
C VAL A 70 0.17 12.39 -19.30
N PHE A 71 0.09 11.13 -19.72
CA PHE A 71 -0.12 10.01 -18.80
C PHE A 71 1.08 9.84 -17.85
N LEU A 72 2.31 9.80 -18.37
CA LEU A 72 3.51 9.70 -17.55
C LEU A 72 3.62 10.86 -16.56
N THR A 73 3.32 12.09 -16.98
CA THR A 73 3.32 13.25 -16.08
C THR A 73 2.28 13.08 -14.97
N THR A 74 1.07 12.65 -15.32
CA THR A 74 0.00 12.42 -14.34
C THR A 74 0.39 11.34 -13.33
N ASP A 75 1.05 10.27 -13.79
CA ASP A 75 1.51 9.17 -12.95
C ASP A 75 2.68 9.57 -12.04
N LEU A 76 3.62 10.39 -12.54
CA LEU A 76 4.71 10.95 -11.74
C LEU A 76 4.17 11.85 -10.63
N VAL A 77 3.22 12.72 -10.94
CA VAL A 77 2.55 13.58 -9.95
C VAL A 77 1.86 12.71 -8.92
N PHE A 78 1.11 11.70 -9.34
CA PHE A 78 0.47 10.77 -8.40
C PHE A 78 1.48 10.05 -7.49
N ALA A 79 2.58 9.52 -8.04
CA ALA A 79 3.60 8.83 -7.26
C ALA A 79 4.26 9.77 -6.23
N ALA A 80 4.59 10.99 -6.65
CA ALA A 80 5.17 12.01 -5.78
C ALA A 80 4.20 12.42 -4.66
N THR A 81 2.95 12.71 -4.98
CA THR A 81 1.91 13.07 -4.01
C THR A 81 1.64 11.93 -3.03
N SER A 82 1.55 10.69 -3.53
CA SER A 82 1.38 9.50 -2.69
C SER A 82 2.54 9.34 -1.71
N TYR A 83 3.78 9.53 -2.15
CA TYR A 83 4.95 9.45 -1.29
C TYR A 83 4.91 10.50 -0.17
N VAL A 84 4.61 11.77 -0.50
CA VAL A 84 4.48 12.85 0.48
C VAL A 84 3.39 12.53 1.51
N LEU A 85 2.22 12.07 1.07
CA LEU A 85 1.11 11.77 1.97
C LEU A 85 1.42 10.61 2.92
N ILE A 86 2.12 9.57 2.45
CA ILE A 86 2.52 8.46 3.30
C ILE A 86 3.59 8.90 4.31
N LEU A 87 4.54 9.75 3.91
CA LEU A 87 5.53 10.32 4.83
C LEU A 87 4.87 11.17 5.92
N GLU A 88 3.91 12.02 5.57
CA GLU A 88 3.15 12.80 6.54
C GLU A 88 2.34 11.87 7.47
N GLY A 89 1.66 10.86 6.93
CA GLY A 89 0.97 9.85 7.74
C GLY A 89 1.90 9.17 8.76
N GLN A 90 3.14 8.83 8.35
CA GLN A 90 4.16 8.29 9.24
C GLN A 90 4.60 9.30 10.31
N ARG A 91 4.74 10.58 9.96
CA ARG A 91 5.08 11.66 10.90
C ARG A 91 3.98 11.83 11.94
N PHE A 92 2.71 11.85 11.50
CA PHE A 92 1.56 11.97 12.39
C PHE A 92 1.45 10.82 13.38
N GLY A 93 1.53 9.56 12.94
CA GLY A 93 1.40 8.47 13.90
C GLY A 93 2.63 8.29 14.80
N ARG A 94 3.82 8.81 14.43
CA ARG A 94 4.95 8.96 15.37
C ARG A 94 4.64 9.99 16.46
N ASN A 95 4.01 11.10 16.10
CA ASN A 95 3.67 12.18 17.04
C ASN A 95 2.42 11.88 17.89
N ARG A 96 1.57 10.93 17.50
CA ARG A 96 0.35 10.56 18.26
C ARG A 96 0.64 9.93 19.62
N ASN A 97 1.80 9.30 19.80
CA ASN A 97 2.13 8.57 21.03
C ASN A 97 3.55 8.88 21.54
N PRO A 98 3.81 10.10 22.04
CA PRO A 98 5.11 10.44 22.62
C PRO A 98 5.37 9.73 23.97
N GLY A 99 4.33 9.17 24.63
CA GLY A 99 4.44 8.50 25.93
C GLY A 99 4.16 7.00 25.93
N MET A 100 3.48 6.45 24.92
CA MET A 100 3.48 5.01 24.70
C MET A 100 4.73 4.70 23.89
N GLN A 101 5.68 3.97 24.48
CA GLN A 101 6.62 3.18 23.70
C GLN A 101 5.81 2.14 22.92
N LEU A 102 5.12 2.58 21.87
CA LEU A 102 4.55 1.69 20.87
C LEU A 102 5.74 0.84 20.45
N GLN A 103 5.68 -0.45 20.77
CA GLN A 103 6.70 -1.36 20.29
C GLN A 103 6.83 -1.11 18.77
N PRO A 104 8.06 -1.07 18.24
CA PRO A 104 8.26 -0.84 16.82
C PRO A 104 7.43 -1.86 16.06
N TYR A 105 6.67 -1.40 15.05
CA TYR A 105 5.89 -2.31 14.23
C TYR A 105 6.84 -3.40 13.74
N PRO A 106 6.60 -4.67 14.11
CA PRO A 106 7.62 -5.71 13.98
C PRO A 106 7.84 -6.09 12.50
N GLY A 107 7.06 -5.49 11.61
CA GLY A 107 7.03 -5.73 10.19
C GLY A 107 5.83 -6.57 9.81
N PRO A 108 5.54 -6.68 8.51
CA PRO A 108 4.48 -7.55 8.06
C PRO A 108 4.81 -9.01 8.44
N TRP A 109 3.81 -9.72 8.97
CA TRP A 109 3.90 -11.15 9.31
C TRP A 109 4.87 -11.48 10.44
N VAL A 110 5.15 -10.52 11.32
CA VAL A 110 5.98 -10.73 12.49
C VAL A 110 5.10 -10.68 13.73
N GLU A 111 5.12 -11.75 14.50
CA GLU A 111 4.42 -11.82 15.78
C GLU A 111 5.14 -10.98 16.85
N LEU A 112 4.46 -10.65 17.94
CA LEU A 112 5.07 -10.06 19.14
C LEU A 112 6.26 -10.88 19.67
N SER A 113 6.25 -12.20 19.44
CA SER A 113 7.36 -13.11 19.76
C SER A 113 8.62 -12.88 18.92
N GLY A 114 8.57 -11.98 17.93
CA GLY A 114 9.62 -11.79 16.92
C GLY A 114 9.66 -12.89 15.86
N GLN A 115 8.84 -13.94 15.98
CA GLN A 115 8.77 -14.99 14.97
C GLN A 115 8.01 -14.49 13.74
N ARG A 116 8.60 -14.69 12.56
CA ARG A 116 7.92 -14.44 11.29
C ARG A 116 6.97 -15.60 10.99
N ARG A 117 5.70 -15.43 11.30
CA ARG A 117 4.65 -16.40 11.01
C ARG A 117 3.59 -15.77 10.12
N PHE A 118 3.36 -16.42 8.99
CA PHE A 118 2.18 -16.13 8.19
C PHE A 118 0.96 -16.67 8.95
N PRO A 119 -0.18 -15.99 8.88
CA PRO A 119 -1.43 -16.53 9.42
C PRO A 119 -1.62 -17.97 8.93
N GLN A 120 -2.06 -18.87 9.79
CA GLN A 120 -2.30 -20.25 9.39
C GLN A 120 -3.24 -20.31 8.18
N GLY A 121 -2.85 -21.07 7.16
CA GLY A 121 -3.56 -21.16 5.88
C GLY A 121 -3.07 -20.19 4.79
N PHE A 122 -2.23 -19.20 5.12
CA PHE A 122 -1.71 -18.25 4.13
C PHE A 122 -0.30 -18.60 3.64
N LYS A 123 -0.11 -18.52 2.32
CA LYS A 123 1.14 -18.85 1.64
C LYS A 123 1.82 -17.58 1.12
N LYS A 124 3.14 -17.45 1.36
CA LYS A 124 4.00 -16.34 0.89
C LYS A 124 3.80 -15.97 -0.58
N TYR A 125 3.62 -16.97 -1.44
CA TYR A 125 3.50 -16.75 -2.87
C TYR A 125 2.24 -15.97 -3.24
N LEU A 126 1.17 -16.00 -2.44
CA LEU A 126 -0.06 -15.25 -2.72
C LEU A 126 0.14 -13.72 -2.65
N MET A 127 1.19 -13.26 -1.95
CA MET A 127 1.56 -11.83 -1.90
C MET A 127 2.51 -11.43 -3.01
N ALA A 128 3.46 -12.30 -3.33
CA ALA A 128 4.44 -12.04 -4.39
C ALA A 128 3.83 -12.20 -5.79
N MET A 129 2.84 -13.09 -5.94
CA MET A 129 2.24 -13.42 -7.23
C MET A 129 1.58 -12.20 -7.89
N PRO A 130 0.75 -11.37 -7.23
CA PRO A 130 0.18 -10.20 -7.90
C PRO A 130 1.20 -9.18 -8.37
N ALA A 131 2.26 -8.93 -7.59
CA ALA A 131 3.35 -8.06 -8.03
C ALA A 131 4.13 -8.68 -9.20
N ALA A 132 4.40 -9.99 -9.16
CA ALA A 132 5.08 -10.70 -10.23
C ALA A 132 4.27 -10.73 -11.53
N ILE A 133 2.99 -11.13 -11.47
CA ILE A 133 2.09 -11.12 -12.63
C ILE A 133 1.89 -9.69 -13.12
N GLY A 134 1.65 -8.78 -12.18
CA GLY A 134 1.48 -7.35 -12.45
C GLY A 134 2.68 -6.71 -13.11
N LEU A 135 3.90 -7.22 -12.92
CA LEU A 135 5.11 -6.74 -13.58
C LEU A 135 5.38 -7.48 -14.90
N LEU A 136 5.40 -8.82 -14.84
CA LEU A 136 5.82 -9.67 -15.95
C LEU A 136 4.85 -9.62 -17.12
N MET A 137 3.53 -9.60 -16.86
CA MET A 137 2.54 -9.59 -17.94
C MET A 137 2.63 -8.32 -18.82
N PRO A 138 2.56 -7.09 -18.27
CA PRO A 138 2.69 -5.88 -19.09
C PRO A 138 4.10 -5.72 -19.66
N ALA A 139 5.15 -6.16 -18.96
CA ALA A 139 6.50 -6.15 -19.50
C ALA A 139 6.64 -7.09 -20.71
N ALA A 140 6.10 -8.32 -20.64
CA ALA A 140 6.11 -9.27 -21.73
C ALA A 140 5.31 -8.78 -22.93
N VAL A 141 4.14 -8.18 -22.70
CA VAL A 141 3.31 -7.58 -23.77
C VAL A 141 4.03 -6.40 -24.42
N LEU A 142 4.68 -5.54 -23.64
CA LEU A 142 5.49 -4.43 -24.15
C LEU A 142 6.68 -4.95 -24.98
N LEU A 143 7.39 -5.98 -24.50
CA LEU A 143 8.47 -6.64 -25.25
C LEU A 143 7.98 -7.27 -26.54
N ALA A 144 6.89 -8.04 -26.50
CA ALA A 144 6.29 -8.65 -27.68
C ALA A 144 5.89 -7.59 -28.73
N SER A 145 5.40 -6.43 -28.28
CA SER A 145 5.05 -5.32 -29.19
C SER A 145 6.23 -4.78 -29.98
N VAL A 146 7.44 -4.80 -29.41
CA VAL A 146 8.67 -4.41 -30.12
C VAL A 146 8.86 -5.32 -31.34
N PHE A 147 8.53 -6.60 -31.23
CA PHE A 147 8.70 -7.56 -32.33
C PHE A 147 7.52 -7.58 -33.31
N LEU A 148 6.30 -7.27 -32.86
CA LEU A 148 5.07 -7.37 -33.65
C LEU A 148 4.69 -6.10 -34.45
N GLY A 149 5.39 -4.98 -34.23
CA GLY A 149 5.38 -3.82 -35.15
C GLY A 149 4.19 -2.87 -35.04
N ASP A 150 2.96 -3.37 -35.02
CA ASP A 150 1.76 -2.53 -35.26
C ASP A 150 1.20 -1.83 -34.00
N ASP A 151 1.47 -2.35 -32.81
CA ASP A 151 0.84 -1.87 -31.56
C ASP A 151 1.77 -1.08 -30.63
N ARG A 152 3.02 -0.84 -31.04
CA ARG A 152 4.09 -0.33 -30.16
C ARG A 152 3.71 0.91 -29.37
N LEU A 153 3.03 1.84 -30.02
CA LEU A 153 2.76 3.16 -29.45
C LEU A 153 1.50 3.16 -28.57
N LEU A 154 0.49 2.35 -28.92
CA LEU A 154 -0.67 2.07 -28.07
C LEU A 154 -0.22 1.34 -26.80
N LEU A 155 0.61 0.30 -26.95
CA LEU A 155 1.13 -0.48 -25.83
C LEU A 155 2.10 0.32 -24.95
N ALA A 156 2.95 1.17 -25.51
CA ALA A 156 3.75 2.11 -24.73
C ALA A 156 2.87 3.06 -23.91
N THR A 157 1.78 3.58 -24.51
CA THR A 157 0.85 4.50 -23.85
C THR A 157 0.02 3.82 -22.75
N CYS A 158 -0.23 2.51 -22.84
CA CYS A 158 -0.94 1.75 -21.81
C CYS A 158 0.00 1.18 -20.73
N ALA A 159 1.10 0.56 -21.13
CA ALA A 159 1.95 -0.25 -20.25
C ALA A 159 3.02 0.57 -19.52
N ALA A 160 3.64 1.57 -20.15
CA ALA A 160 4.72 2.33 -19.50
C ALA A 160 4.22 3.16 -18.29
N PRO A 161 3.12 3.94 -18.41
CA PRO A 161 2.38 4.51 -17.28
C PRO A 161 2.14 3.56 -16.10
N TYR A 162 1.64 2.38 -16.42
CA TYR A 162 1.31 1.35 -15.44
C TYR A 162 2.57 0.76 -14.77
N LEU A 163 3.63 0.51 -15.54
CA LEU A 163 4.88 -0.03 -15.00
C LEU A 163 5.58 0.97 -14.08
N LEU A 164 5.52 2.26 -14.41
CA LEU A 164 6.09 3.32 -13.59
C LEU A 164 5.47 3.35 -12.17
N THR A 165 4.14 3.28 -12.08
CA THR A 165 3.45 3.27 -10.77
C THR A 165 3.63 1.94 -10.02
N LEU A 166 3.82 0.84 -10.74
CA LEU A 166 4.17 -0.42 -10.09
C LEU A 166 5.58 -0.38 -9.51
N LEU A 167 6.55 0.19 -10.22
CA LEU A 167 7.90 0.39 -9.71
C LEU A 167 7.93 1.34 -8.52
N SER A 168 7.14 2.44 -8.56
CA SER A 168 7.02 3.33 -7.40
C SER A 168 6.42 2.61 -6.20
N GLN A 169 5.38 1.80 -6.39
CA GLN A 169 4.80 0.98 -5.32
C GLN A 169 5.83 0.02 -4.73
N ILE A 170 6.53 -0.76 -5.57
CA ILE A 170 7.54 -1.73 -5.12
C ILE A 170 8.64 -1.03 -4.32
N TRP A 171 9.11 0.12 -4.81
CA TRP A 171 10.12 0.92 -4.11
C TRP A 171 9.61 1.42 -2.75
N MET A 172 8.41 1.99 -2.70
CA MET A 172 7.80 2.49 -1.47
C MET A 172 7.55 1.35 -0.47
N GLU A 173 6.96 0.24 -0.91
CA GLU A 173 6.78 -0.94 -0.06
C GLU A 173 8.11 -1.42 0.50
N GLY A 174 9.13 -1.58 -0.35
CA GLY A 174 10.47 -1.97 0.09
C GLY A 174 11.07 -1.00 1.10
N HIS A 175 10.88 0.31 0.92
CA HIS A 175 11.33 1.34 1.85
C HIS A 175 10.62 1.23 3.21
N PHE A 176 9.29 1.15 3.22
CA PHE A 176 8.49 1.10 4.46
C PHE A 176 8.60 -0.24 5.20
N VAL A 177 8.79 -1.36 4.49
CA VAL A 177 9.11 -2.65 5.12
C VAL A 177 10.46 -2.58 5.83
N LYS A 178 11.50 -2.04 5.16
CA LYS A 178 12.84 -1.92 5.74
C LYS A 178 12.87 -1.04 6.98
N GLN A 179 12.04 0.01 7.00
CA GLN A 179 11.90 0.90 8.15
C GLN A 179 11.01 0.36 9.27
N GLY A 180 10.31 -0.77 9.06
CA GLY A 180 9.40 -1.33 10.06
C GLY A 180 8.27 -0.37 10.40
N THR A 181 7.64 0.26 9.39
CA THR A 181 6.57 1.23 9.64
C THR A 181 5.19 0.60 9.52
N TYR A 182 4.26 1.03 10.38
CA TYR A 182 2.84 0.68 10.30
C TYR A 182 2.13 1.30 9.07
N MET A 183 2.85 2.13 8.29
CA MET A 183 2.32 2.75 7.06
C MET A 183 2.44 1.82 5.85
N TRP A 184 3.23 0.74 5.92
CA TRP A 184 3.39 -0.20 4.82
C TRP A 184 2.06 -0.69 4.22
N PRO A 185 1.03 -1.10 5.00
CA PRO A 185 -0.24 -1.57 4.44
C PRO A 185 -1.01 -0.51 3.64
N MET A 186 -0.75 0.78 3.88
CA MET A 186 -1.40 1.87 3.14
C MET A 186 -0.82 2.05 1.74
N VAL A 187 0.46 1.70 1.54
CA VAL A 187 1.13 1.82 0.24
C VAL A 187 0.37 1.09 -0.88
N PRO A 188 0.06 -0.22 -0.78
CA PRO A 188 -0.69 -0.92 -1.82
C PRO A 188 -2.11 -0.39 -1.99
N ILE A 189 -2.76 0.10 -0.91
CA ILE A 189 -4.14 0.63 -0.97
C ILE A 189 -4.20 1.90 -1.81
N ILE A 190 -3.28 2.84 -1.55
CA ILE A 190 -3.22 4.11 -2.27
C ILE A 190 -2.92 3.87 -3.75
N HIS A 191 -1.93 3.01 -4.03
CA HIS A 191 -1.56 2.68 -5.41
C HIS A 191 -2.65 1.90 -6.14
N MET A 192 -3.44 1.07 -5.43
CA MET A 192 -4.54 0.32 -6.02
C MET A 192 -5.62 1.23 -6.61
N TYR A 193 -6.03 2.26 -5.87
CA TYR A 193 -7.04 3.22 -6.34
C TYR A 193 -6.63 3.81 -7.70
N TYR A 194 -5.39 4.29 -7.78
CA TYR A 194 -4.87 4.87 -9.00
C TYR A 194 -4.63 3.84 -10.10
N ARG A 195 -4.22 2.63 -9.75
CA ARG A 195 -4.03 1.54 -10.71
C ARG A 195 -5.33 1.17 -11.43
N MET A 196 -6.45 1.18 -10.73
CA MET A 196 -7.77 0.97 -11.37
C MET A 196 -8.09 2.09 -12.35
N THR A 197 -7.78 3.35 -12.03
CA THR A 197 -7.86 4.46 -12.98
C THR A 197 -6.96 4.22 -14.20
N GLN A 198 -5.71 3.78 -14.00
CA GLN A 198 -4.78 3.48 -15.10
C GLN A 198 -5.32 2.39 -16.03
N LEU A 199 -5.83 1.30 -15.47
CA LEU A 199 -6.43 0.22 -16.26
C LEU A 199 -7.69 0.70 -17.00
N GLY A 200 -8.56 1.49 -16.35
CA GLY A 200 -9.70 2.13 -17.00
C GLY A 200 -9.31 3.02 -18.18
N ARG A 201 -8.27 3.84 -18.02
CA ARG A 201 -7.70 4.67 -19.10
C ARG A 201 -7.14 3.81 -20.23
N ALA A 202 -6.46 2.70 -19.91
CA ALA A 202 -5.94 1.78 -20.91
C ALA A 202 -7.05 1.06 -21.69
N PHE A 203 -8.14 0.65 -21.02
CA PHE A 203 -9.32 0.07 -21.65
C PHE A 203 -9.97 1.03 -22.64
N ALA A 204 -10.25 2.26 -22.21
CA ALA A 204 -10.87 3.26 -23.06
C ALA A 204 -9.96 3.70 -24.22
N LEU A 205 -8.64 3.75 -24.01
CA LEU A 205 -7.68 4.03 -25.08
C LEU A 205 -7.63 2.89 -26.10
N ASN A 206 -7.59 1.64 -25.65
CA ASN A 206 -7.62 0.48 -26.52
C ASN A 206 -8.91 0.45 -27.36
N ALA A 207 -10.06 0.74 -26.75
CA ALA A 207 -11.34 0.85 -27.44
C ALA A 207 -11.33 1.97 -28.49
N ALA A 208 -10.88 3.17 -28.11
CA ALA A 208 -10.86 4.35 -28.99
C ALA A 208 -9.94 4.18 -30.21
N MET A 209 -8.86 3.39 -30.06
CA MET A 209 -7.91 3.12 -31.14
C MET A 209 -8.22 1.85 -31.93
N SER A 210 -9.36 1.18 -31.66
CA SER A 210 -9.66 -0.15 -32.22
C SER A 210 -8.51 -1.15 -32.04
N GLY A 211 -7.87 -1.08 -30.87
CA GLY A 211 -6.71 -1.89 -30.55
C GLY A 211 -7.06 -3.38 -30.42
N PRO A 212 -6.06 -4.26 -30.50
CA PRO A 212 -6.28 -5.70 -30.49
C PRO A 212 -7.08 -6.22 -29.29
N SER A 213 -7.85 -7.28 -29.52
CA SER A 213 -8.64 -7.96 -28.48
C SER A 213 -7.79 -8.56 -27.37
N TYR A 214 -6.56 -9.01 -27.66
CA TYR A 214 -5.66 -9.57 -26.66
C TYR A 214 -5.26 -8.53 -25.59
N ILE A 215 -5.21 -7.24 -25.95
CA ILE A 215 -4.91 -6.17 -24.98
C ILE A 215 -6.05 -6.05 -23.96
N PHE A 216 -7.32 -6.16 -24.39
CA PHE A 216 -8.46 -6.21 -23.47
C PHE A 216 -8.35 -7.37 -22.46
N ILE A 217 -7.97 -8.55 -22.94
CA ILE A 217 -7.79 -9.74 -22.07
C ILE A 217 -6.69 -9.49 -21.05
N VAL A 218 -5.53 -8.95 -21.48
CA VAL A 218 -4.42 -8.61 -20.58
C VAL A 218 -4.85 -7.59 -19.53
N LEU A 219 -5.52 -6.52 -19.93
CA LEU A 219 -6.01 -5.49 -19.00
C LEU A 219 -7.03 -6.06 -18.00
N ALA A 220 -7.91 -6.97 -18.44
CA ALA A 220 -8.88 -7.63 -17.57
C ALA A 220 -8.22 -8.57 -16.56
N LEU A 221 -7.23 -9.35 -16.99
CA LEU A 221 -6.44 -10.22 -16.11
C LEU A 221 -5.68 -9.40 -15.08
N LEU A 222 -5.08 -8.27 -15.48
CA LEU A 222 -4.42 -7.35 -14.56
C LEU A 222 -5.41 -6.79 -13.54
N ALA A 223 -6.57 -6.31 -13.98
CA ALA A 223 -7.61 -5.80 -13.08
C ALA A 223 -8.01 -6.87 -12.04
N PHE A 224 -8.25 -8.11 -12.48
CA PHE A 224 -8.60 -9.23 -11.61
C PHE A 224 -7.51 -9.52 -10.57
N VAL A 225 -6.25 -9.60 -11.00
CA VAL A 225 -5.09 -9.86 -10.13
C VAL A 225 -4.97 -8.78 -9.04
N TRP A 226 -5.18 -7.52 -9.41
CA TRP A 226 -5.10 -6.40 -8.47
C TRP A 226 -6.29 -6.33 -7.53
N VAL A 227 -7.50 -6.64 -8.00
CA VAL A 227 -8.68 -6.77 -7.14
C VAL A 227 -8.46 -7.88 -6.11
N PHE A 228 -7.91 -9.02 -6.53
CA PHE A 228 -7.54 -10.09 -5.60
C PHE A 228 -6.47 -9.64 -4.59
N ASN A 229 -5.44 -8.92 -5.05
CA ASN A 229 -4.38 -8.40 -4.19
C ASN A 229 -4.91 -7.45 -3.12
N ILE A 230 -5.75 -6.47 -3.50
CA ILE A 230 -6.30 -5.53 -2.52
C ILE A 230 -7.25 -6.21 -1.55
N ALA A 231 -8.07 -7.16 -2.02
CA ALA A 231 -8.96 -7.91 -1.16
C ALA A 231 -8.15 -8.68 -0.10
N ALA A 232 -7.04 -9.30 -0.51
CA ALA A 232 -6.12 -9.96 0.41
C ALA A 232 -5.52 -8.96 1.42
N VAL A 233 -5.03 -7.80 0.96
CA VAL A 233 -4.49 -6.75 1.85
C VAL A 233 -5.53 -6.27 2.86
N ILE A 234 -6.76 -5.98 2.43
CA ILE A 234 -7.85 -5.52 3.31
C ILE A 234 -8.20 -6.58 4.36
N VAL A 235 -8.34 -7.85 3.94
CA VAL A 235 -8.57 -8.98 4.85
C VAL A 235 -7.46 -9.09 5.89
N TRP A 236 -6.23 -8.68 5.56
CA TRP A 236 -5.11 -8.70 6.49
C TRP A 236 -4.94 -7.43 7.33
N MET A 237 -5.61 -6.32 7.01
CA MET A 237 -5.45 -5.07 7.74
C MET A 237 -5.69 -5.23 9.24
N PRO A 238 -6.72 -5.94 9.72
CA PRO A 238 -6.89 -6.17 11.15
C PRO A 238 -5.67 -6.84 11.77
N TRP A 239 -5.11 -7.88 11.14
CA TRP A 239 -3.91 -8.55 11.65
C TRP A 239 -2.67 -7.63 11.66
N LEU A 240 -2.51 -6.81 10.62
CA LEU A 240 -1.38 -5.90 10.46
C LEU A 240 -1.44 -4.71 11.42
N TYR A 241 -2.63 -4.22 11.76
CA TYR A 241 -2.82 -3.07 12.66
C TYR A 241 -3.09 -3.44 14.11
N CYS A 242 -3.73 -4.59 14.38
CA CYS A 242 -3.98 -5.12 15.72
C CYS A 242 -2.89 -6.09 16.18
N TRP A 243 -1.67 -6.00 15.63
CA TRP A 243 -0.54 -6.87 15.96
C TRP A 243 -0.20 -6.87 17.46
N GLN A 244 -0.48 -5.76 18.16
CA GLN A 244 -0.29 -5.59 19.60
C GLN A 244 -1.25 -6.44 20.45
N TYR A 245 -2.35 -6.92 19.85
CA TYR A 245 -3.36 -7.76 20.50
C TYR A 245 -3.21 -9.24 20.13
N GLN A 246 -2.11 -9.61 19.46
CA GLN A 246 -1.84 -11.02 19.18
C GLN A 246 -1.56 -11.76 20.50
N PRO A 247 -2.12 -12.96 20.70
CA PRO A 247 -1.94 -13.71 21.92
C PRO A 247 -0.45 -13.99 22.14
N THR A 248 0.09 -13.50 23.25
CA THR A 248 1.40 -13.93 23.76
C THR A 248 1.25 -15.38 24.19
N LYS A 249 2.05 -16.29 23.63
CA LYS A 249 2.13 -17.65 24.17
C LYS A 249 2.67 -17.55 25.59
N GLU A 250 1.80 -17.79 26.57
CA GLU A 250 2.18 -18.25 27.91
C GLU A 250 2.72 -19.69 27.83
#